data_AF-A0A7W0M2I6-F1
#
_entry.id   AF-A0A7W0M2I6-F1
#
_cell.length_a   1.000
_cell.length_b   1.000
_cell.length_c   1.000
_cell.angle_alpha   90.00
_cell.angle_beta   90.00
_cell.angle_gamma   90.00
#
_symmetry.space_group_name_H-M   'P 1'
#
loop_
_entity.id
_entity.type
_entity.pdbx_description
1 polymer ?
#
loop_
_entity_poly.entity_id
_entity_poly.type
_entity_poly.pdbx_seq_one_letter_code
_entity_poly.pdbx_strand_id
1 'polypeptide(L)'
;MSEVLDPPVTGPVAPVLAAVSSQLDRLRTAELWRHDDAEAVAALDAAYALIAKSQAVVMRLVADAARRDVDSDAGAPSMQAWLRARYRLRPAEAKRDLELAGLLARGEKDPYRVDAEDRAPGEGAAVA
;
A
#
# COMPACT_ATOMS: atom_id res chain seq x y z
N MET A 1 12.91 -26.31 5.43
CA MET A 1 12.80 -24.86 5.20
C MET A 1 11.91 -24.66 3.99
N SER A 2 10.60 -24.53 4.20
CA SER A 2 9.68 -24.28 3.09
C SER A 2 9.93 -22.88 2.57
N GLU A 3 10.39 -22.81 1.34
CA GLU A 3 10.32 -21.61 0.51
C GLU A 3 8.85 -21.26 0.40
N VAL A 4 8.40 -20.30 1.21
CA VAL A 4 7.09 -19.67 1.04
C VAL A 4 7.22 -18.88 -0.26
N LEU A 5 6.93 -19.54 -1.37
CA LEU A 5 6.66 -18.89 -2.65
C LEU A 5 5.51 -17.92 -2.37
N ASP A 6 5.84 -16.64 -2.35
CA ASP A 6 4.84 -15.59 -2.23
C ASP A 6 3.82 -15.82 -3.34
N PRO A 7 2.52 -16.01 -3.00
CA PRO A 7 1.52 -16.21 -4.03
C PRO A 7 1.60 -15.03 -5.00
N PRO A 8 1.50 -15.27 -6.31
CA PRO A 8 1.56 -14.19 -7.28
C PRO A 8 0.52 -13.15 -6.89
N VAL A 9 0.89 -11.87 -6.94
CA VAL A 9 -0.10 -10.80 -6.79
C VAL A 9 -1.13 -11.03 -7.90
N THR A 10 -2.36 -11.31 -7.50
CA THR A 10 -3.49 -11.54 -8.41
C THR A 10 -4.52 -10.43 -8.22
N GLY A 11 -5.35 -10.21 -9.24
CA GLY A 11 -6.37 -9.16 -9.24
C GLY A 11 -5.91 -7.84 -9.87
N PRO A 12 -6.72 -6.78 -9.73
CA PRO A 12 -6.62 -5.57 -10.57
C PRO A 12 -5.33 -4.76 -10.36
N VAL A 13 -4.66 -4.90 -9.21
CA VAL A 13 -3.44 -4.17 -8.88
C VAL A 13 -2.18 -4.85 -9.46
N ALA A 14 -2.24 -6.15 -9.73
CA ALA A 14 -1.11 -6.94 -10.24
C ALA A 14 -0.44 -6.36 -11.51
N PRO A 15 -1.17 -6.03 -12.60
CA PRO A 15 -0.54 -5.50 -13.80
C PRO A 15 0.11 -4.13 -13.58
N VAL A 16 -0.43 -3.31 -12.67
CA VAL A 16 0.13 -1.99 -12.35
C VAL A 16 1.45 -2.13 -11.62
N LEU A 17 1.51 -3.01 -10.61
CA LEU A 17 2.77 -3.28 -9.89
C LEU A 17 3.84 -3.88 -10.81
N ALA A 18 3.45 -4.78 -11.70
CA ALA A 18 4.37 -5.34 -12.69
C ALA A 18 4.91 -4.27 -13.64
N ALA A 19 4.06 -3.35 -14.11
CA ALA A 19 4.49 -2.24 -14.97
C ALA A 19 5.45 -1.29 -14.24
N VAL A 20 5.16 -0.92 -12.98
CA VAL A 20 6.05 -0.08 -12.17
C VAL A 20 7.40 -0.77 -11.94
N SER A 21 7.41 -2.05 -11.59
CA SER A 21 8.64 -2.83 -11.42
C SER A 21 9.48 -2.80 -12.69
N SER A 22 8.85 -3.05 -13.84
CA SER A 22 9.54 -3.04 -15.14
C SER A 22 10.14 -1.67 -15.47
N GLN A 23 9.46 -0.56 -15.19
CA GLN A 23 10.03 0.77 -15.43
C GLN A 23 11.18 1.09 -14.48
N LEU A 24 11.10 0.67 -13.21
CA LEU A 24 12.21 0.81 -12.26
C LEU A 24 13.45 0.02 -12.70
N ASP A 25 13.26 -1.20 -13.21
CA ASP A 25 14.36 -2.00 -13.77
C ASP A 25 15.03 -1.33 -14.98
N ARG A 26 14.24 -0.68 -15.84
CA ARG A 26 14.78 0.11 -16.96
C ARG A 26 15.56 1.34 -16.48
N LEU A 27 15.06 2.02 -15.44
CA LEU A 27 15.77 3.18 -14.86
C LEU A 27 17.09 2.76 -14.24
N ARG A 28 17.14 1.59 -13.58
CA ARG A 28 18.35 1.03 -12.97
C ARG A 28 19.47 0.75 -13.98
N THR A 29 19.13 0.45 -15.23
CA THR A 29 20.09 0.14 -16.30
C THR A 29 20.33 1.30 -17.27
N ALA A 30 19.69 2.45 -17.06
CA ALA A 30 19.88 3.63 -17.89
C ALA A 30 21.27 4.26 -17.66
N GLU A 31 21.88 4.77 -18.73
CA GLU A 31 23.15 5.51 -18.63
C GLU A 31 22.91 6.88 -17.98
N LEU A 32 23.32 7.03 -16.71
CA LEU A 32 23.18 8.27 -15.94
C LEU A 32 24.20 9.35 -16.35
N TRP A 33 25.22 8.98 -17.14
CA TRP A 33 26.40 9.81 -17.46
C TRP A 33 26.16 10.89 -18.53
N ARG A 34 24.93 11.06 -19.01
CA ARG A 34 24.58 12.03 -20.06
C ARG A 34 23.98 13.33 -19.53
N HIS A 35 23.87 13.47 -18.22
CA HIS A 35 23.25 14.63 -17.59
C HIS A 35 24.26 15.73 -17.27
N ASP A 36 23.89 16.97 -17.56
CA ASP A 36 24.53 18.11 -16.91
C ASP A 36 24.11 18.18 -15.42
N ASP A 37 24.77 19.02 -14.63
CA ASP A 37 24.52 19.11 -13.18
C ASP A 37 23.05 19.45 -12.85
N ALA A 38 22.38 20.23 -13.70
CA ALA A 38 20.98 20.61 -13.50
C ALA A 38 20.04 19.44 -13.76
N GLU A 39 20.29 18.67 -14.82
CA GLU A 39 19.55 17.44 -15.10
C GLU A 39 19.76 16.37 -14.03
N ALA A 40 20.97 16.27 -13.46
CA ALA A 40 21.25 15.35 -12.35
C ALA A 40 20.44 15.69 -11.09
N VAL A 41 20.34 16.98 -10.74
CA VAL A 41 19.51 17.45 -9.62
C VAL A 41 18.02 17.18 -9.88
N ALA A 42 17.54 17.50 -11.09
CA ALA A 42 16.14 17.26 -11.45
C ALA A 42 15.79 15.75 -11.42
N ALA A 43 16.71 14.89 -11.85
CA ALA A 43 16.55 13.44 -11.77
C ALA A 43 16.48 12.95 -10.32
N LEU A 44 17.28 13.53 -9.41
CA LEU A 44 17.26 13.21 -7.99
C LEU A 44 15.92 13.61 -7.35
N ASP A 45 15.44 14.82 -7.65
CA ASP A 45 14.13 15.30 -7.16
C ASP A 45 12.99 14.39 -7.64
N ALA A 46 13.01 13.99 -8.92
CA ALA A 46 12.05 13.06 -9.49
C ALA A 46 12.11 11.68 -8.81
N ALA A 47 13.30 11.18 -8.49
CA ALA A 47 13.48 9.92 -7.78
C ALA A 47 12.92 9.97 -6.34
N TYR A 48 13.17 11.05 -5.60
CA TYR A 48 12.58 11.22 -4.26
C TYR A 48 11.06 11.37 -4.31
N ALA A 49 10.52 12.07 -5.30
CA ALA A 49 9.08 12.14 -5.51
C ALA A 49 8.47 10.75 -5.83
N LEU A 50 9.19 9.90 -6.56
CA LEU A 50 8.77 8.53 -6.84
C LEU A 50 8.81 7.65 -5.58
N ILE A 51 9.84 7.80 -4.74
CA ILE A 51 9.92 7.13 -3.43
C ILE A 51 8.74 7.51 -2.54
N ALA A 52 8.38 8.80 -2.48
CA ALA A 52 7.23 9.24 -1.69
C ALA A 52 5.91 8.62 -2.19
N LYS A 53 5.71 8.55 -3.52
CA LYS A 53 4.53 7.92 -4.13
C LYS A 53 4.48 6.42 -3.85
N SER A 54 5.61 5.72 -3.97
CA SER A 54 5.66 4.27 -3.70
C SER A 54 5.38 3.97 -2.23
N GLN A 55 5.94 4.76 -1.31
CA GLN A 55 5.65 4.67 0.12
C GLN A 55 4.16 4.89 0.41
N ALA A 56 3.52 5.89 -0.20
CA ALA A 56 2.08 6.12 -0.02
C ALA A 56 1.24 4.90 -0.46
N VAL A 57 1.60 4.25 -1.57
CA VAL A 57 0.95 3.01 -2.02
C VAL A 57 1.15 1.89 -1.01
N VAL A 58 2.37 1.71 -0.49
CA VAL A 58 2.65 0.70 0.56
C VAL A 58 1.80 0.96 1.79
N MET A 59 1.72 2.21 2.27
CA MET A 59 0.90 2.55 3.44
C MET A 59 -0.59 2.26 3.22
N ARG A 60 -1.11 2.51 2.01
CA ARG A 60 -2.49 2.15 1.65
C ARG A 60 -2.71 0.63 1.67
N LEU A 61 -1.75 -0.15 1.18
CA LEU A 61 -1.81 -1.61 1.22
C LEU A 61 -1.70 -2.17 2.65
N VAL A 62 -0.85 -1.55 3.49
CA VAL A 62 -0.76 -1.89 4.92
C VAL A 62 -2.07 -1.60 5.63
N ALA A 63 -2.70 -0.45 5.38
CA ALA A 63 -4.01 -0.12 5.94
C ALA A 63 -5.08 -1.12 5.48
N ASP A 64 -5.06 -1.52 4.21
CA ASP A 64 -6.00 -2.51 3.69
C ASP A 64 -5.80 -3.90 4.32
N ALA A 65 -4.56 -4.34 4.47
CA ALA A 65 -4.24 -5.59 5.15
C ALA A 65 -4.61 -5.56 6.65
N ALA A 66 -4.45 -4.40 7.32
CA ALA A 66 -4.86 -4.23 8.71
C ALA A 66 -6.38 -4.29 8.88
N ARG A 67 -7.15 -3.71 7.93
CA ARG A 67 -8.62 -3.80 7.94
C ARG A 67 -9.16 -5.21 7.69
N ARG A 68 -8.36 -6.06 7.06
CA ARG A 68 -8.71 -7.46 6.76
C ARG A 68 -8.18 -8.43 7.81
N ASP A 69 -7.61 -7.93 8.91
CA ASP A 69 -7.04 -8.75 9.99
C ASP A 69 -6.06 -9.84 9.49
N VAL A 70 -5.26 -9.52 8.47
CA VAL A 70 -4.30 -10.46 7.84
C VAL A 70 -3.27 -11.00 8.84
N ASP A 71 -2.98 -10.23 9.89
CA ASP A 71 -2.13 -10.67 10.99
C ASP A 71 -2.75 -11.82 11.77
N SER A 72 -4.06 -11.74 12.06
CA SER A 72 -4.81 -12.77 12.78
C SER A 72 -4.87 -14.07 11.96
N ASP A 73 -5.17 -13.97 10.66
CA ASP A 73 -5.18 -15.11 9.74
C ASP A 73 -3.81 -15.79 9.62
N ALA A 74 -2.73 -15.01 9.76
CA ALA A 74 -1.35 -15.51 9.75
C ALA A 74 -0.85 -15.97 11.14
N GLY A 75 -1.70 -15.93 12.17
CA GLY A 75 -1.33 -16.32 13.55
C GLY A 75 -0.35 -15.36 14.23
N ALA A 76 -0.21 -14.13 13.73
CA ALA A 76 0.61 -13.11 14.35
C ALA A 76 -0.15 -12.43 15.51
N PRO A 77 0.53 -12.05 16.60
CA PRO A 77 -0.12 -11.43 17.76
C PRO A 77 -0.52 -9.97 17.53
N SER A 78 -0.08 -9.36 16.44
CA SER A 78 -0.48 -8.01 15.99
C SER A 78 0.03 -7.74 14.58
N MET A 79 -0.57 -6.77 13.91
CA MET A 79 -0.13 -6.26 12.61
C MET A 79 1.32 -5.78 12.62
N GLN A 80 1.77 -5.14 13.69
CA GLN A 80 3.17 -4.74 13.82
C GLN A 80 4.11 -5.96 13.88
N ALA A 81 3.74 -7.01 14.61
CA ALA A 81 4.52 -8.25 14.67
C ALA A 81 4.56 -8.96 13.31
N TRP A 82 3.42 -8.96 12.61
CA TRP A 82 3.30 -9.51 11.27
C TRP A 82 4.20 -8.78 10.26
N LEU A 83 4.14 -7.44 10.20
CA LEU A 83 4.98 -6.62 9.32
C LEU A 83 6.49 -6.86 9.55
N ARG A 84 6.90 -6.94 10.83
CA ARG A 84 8.29 -7.22 11.20
C ARG A 84 8.73 -8.59 10.72
N ALA A 85 7.93 -9.62 10.98
CA ALA A 85 8.27 -10.99 10.59
C ALA A 85 8.32 -11.13 9.07
N ARG A 86 7.34 -10.55 8.37
CA ARG A 86 7.16 -10.69 6.93
C ARG A 86 8.19 -9.91 6.10
N TYR A 87 8.42 -8.64 6.45
CA TYR A 87 9.27 -7.72 5.67
C TYR A 87 10.62 -7.43 6.34
N ARG A 88 10.93 -8.14 7.45
CA ARG A 88 12.18 -7.98 8.22
C ARG A 88 12.41 -6.55 8.72
N LEU A 89 11.34 -5.81 8.97
CA LEU A 89 11.40 -4.44 9.49
C LEU A 89 11.86 -4.42 10.95
N ARG A 90 12.59 -3.37 11.33
CA ARG A 90 12.90 -3.07 12.72
C ARG A 90 11.60 -2.72 13.47
N PRO A 91 11.56 -2.89 14.80
CA PRO A 91 10.39 -2.55 15.61
C PRO A 91 9.85 -1.13 15.34
N ALA A 92 10.75 -0.15 15.28
CA ALA A 92 10.41 1.25 15.07
C ALA A 92 9.91 1.56 13.65
N GLU A 93 10.41 0.83 12.64
CA GLU A 93 9.97 0.97 11.25
C GLU A 93 8.55 0.43 11.10
N ALA A 94 8.30 -0.80 11.55
CA ALA A 94 6.96 -1.38 11.49
C ALA A 94 5.91 -0.58 12.27
N LYS A 95 6.31 0.00 13.42
CA LYS A 95 5.43 0.90 14.18
C LYS A 95 5.08 2.15 13.37
N ARG A 96 6.11 2.83 12.83
CA ARG A 96 5.94 4.04 12.02
C ARG A 96 5.05 3.78 10.80
N ASP A 97 5.31 2.69 10.10
CA ASP A 97 4.55 2.31 8.90
C ASP A 97 3.07 2.05 9.24
N LEU A 98 2.79 1.36 10.35
CA LEU A 98 1.42 1.12 10.79
C LEU A 98 0.72 2.43 11.23
N GLU A 99 1.40 3.32 11.93
CA GLU A 99 0.87 4.63 12.33
C GLU A 99 0.56 5.52 11.11
N LEU A 100 1.48 5.59 10.15
CA LEU A 100 1.32 6.35 8.92
C LEU A 100 0.20 5.78 8.04
N ALA A 101 0.11 4.46 7.91
CA ALA A 101 -1.00 3.79 7.24
C ALA A 101 -2.35 4.16 7.86
N GLY A 102 -2.44 4.14 9.19
CA GLY A 102 -3.65 4.56 9.90
C GLY A 102 -4.00 6.04 9.69
N LEU A 103 -3.01 6.93 9.64
CA LEU A 103 -3.22 8.36 9.36
C LEU A 103 -3.71 8.61 7.93
N LEU A 104 -3.12 7.94 6.94
CA LEU A 104 -3.50 8.06 5.54
C LEU A 104 -4.91 7.51 5.30
N ALA A 105 -5.24 6.38 5.90
CA ALA A 105 -6.58 5.79 5.79
C ALA A 105 -7.68 6.68 6.40
N ARG A 106 -7.36 7.48 7.42
CA ARG A 106 -8.30 8.46 8.01
C ARG A 106 -8.49 9.71 7.14
N GLY A 107 -7.47 10.09 6.37
CA GLY A 107 -7.53 11.23 5.45
C GLY A 107 -8.20 10.90 4.11
N GLU A 108 -8.21 9.62 3.71
CA GLU A 108 -8.91 9.14 2.52
C GLU A 108 -10.40 8.94 2.86
N LYS A 109 -11.33 9.54 2.09
CA LYS A 109 -12.77 9.24 2.21
C LYS A 109 -12.93 7.74 1.98
N ASP A 110 -13.38 7.01 3.00
CA ASP A 110 -13.54 5.57 2.95
C ASP A 110 -14.49 5.19 1.79
N PRO A 111 -14.00 4.58 0.69
CA PRO A 111 -14.85 4.24 -0.44
C PRO A 111 -15.72 3.01 -0.16
N TYR A 112 -15.55 2.35 1.00
CA TYR A 112 -16.31 1.18 1.42
C TYR A 112 -17.21 1.42 2.64
N ARG A 113 -17.20 2.64 3.19
CA ARG A 113 -18.23 3.05 4.14
C ARG A 113 -19.51 3.22 3.36
N VAL A 114 -20.33 2.17 3.35
CA VAL A 114 -21.75 2.31 3.02
C VAL A 114 -22.30 3.19 4.13
N ASP A 115 -22.48 4.48 3.85
CA ASP A 115 -23.16 5.36 4.79
C ASP A 115 -24.50 4.73 5.09
N ALA A 116 -24.72 4.35 6.36
CA ALA A 116 -25.96 3.74 6.82
C ALA A 116 -27.20 4.61 6.56
N GLU A 117 -26.99 5.85 6.10
CA GLU A 117 -27.98 6.83 5.69
C GLU A 117 -28.61 6.53 4.31
N ASP A 118 -28.01 5.66 3.48
CA ASP A 118 -28.58 5.27 2.17
C ASP A 118 -29.62 4.13 2.26
N ARG A 119 -29.86 3.60 3.47
CA ARG A 119 -31.02 2.73 3.71
C ARG A 119 -32.25 3.63 3.91
N ALA A 120 -32.86 4.03 2.79
CA ALA A 120 -34.16 4.68 2.79
C ALA A 120 -35.15 3.94 3.72
N PRO A 121 -35.78 4.63 4.69
CA PRO A 121 -36.89 4.07 5.43
C PRO A 121 -38.18 4.24 4.63
N GLY A 122 -38.84 3.14 4.29
CA GLY A 122 -40.27 3.15 3.98
C GLY A 122 -40.68 2.53 2.65
N GLU A 123 -40.63 1.21 2.55
CA GLU A 123 -41.61 0.47 1.73
C GLU A 123 -42.42 -0.40 2.69
N GLY A 124 -43.36 0.24 3.36
CA GLY A 124 -44.13 -0.35 4.45
C GLY A 124 -45.29 0.53 4.87
N ALA A 125 -46.08 1.02 3.92
CA ALA A 125 -47.39 1.60 4.19
C ALA A 125 -48.23 1.69 2.90
N ALA A 126 -48.81 0.56 2.50
CA ALA A 126 -50.07 0.52 1.76
C ALA A 126 -50.67 -0.90 1.89
N VAL A 127 -51.29 -1.16 3.05
CA VAL A 127 -52.28 -2.24 3.21
C VAL A 127 -53.57 -1.57 3.67
N ALA A 128 -54.65 -1.94 2.97
CA ALA A 128 -56.07 -1.61 3.16
C ALA A 128 -56.55 -0.27 2.62
#